data_AF-A0A8T4W8B9-F1
#
_entry.id   AF-A0A8T4W8B9-F1
#
_cell.length_a   1.000
_cell.length_b   1.000
_cell.length_c   1.000
_cell.angle_alpha   90.00
_cell.angle_beta   90.00
_cell.angle_gamma   90.00
#
_symmetry.space_group_name_H-M   'P 1'
#
loop_
_entity.id
_entity.type
_entity.pdbx_description
1 polymer ?
#
loop_
_entity_poly.entity_id
_entity_poly.type
_entity_poly.pdbx_seq_one_letter_code
_entity_poly.pdbx_strand_id
1 'polypeptide(L)'
;GDLYNGSDIIVYCKSGGRSSSAASYIVSRGFNGTVYNMLGGITDWKNNGYPTKNGNTEPSSPMKPDGDSYYTINEPCIFTTQTTDPDDDPIRYGWDINSDGYVDKWTPFTTSSSQGSLEHTFTYLGTFNISVLAQDNVGSVSSLSEKLTVEVNTPPSTPTINGEEEGKINTNYEYTIVSTDADGDEISYFIEWGDGTTEGWTRTLPSAEPLTVSHEWEEKNTYELRVQAKDEHGATSDWSTLELQMPKTKMYSWLTQFFEQHPILEQLFSSIL
;
A
#
# COMPACT_ATOMS: atom_id res chain seq x y z
N GLY A 1 -45.43 6.14 -1.95
CA GLY A 1 -45.90 7.44 -2.49
C GLY A 1 -45.93 8.47 -1.39
N ASP A 2 -44.92 8.45 -0.51
CA ASP A 2 -45.06 8.96 0.86
C ASP A 2 -44.11 10.13 1.16
N LEU A 3 -43.22 10.46 0.23
CA LEU A 3 -42.20 11.51 0.37
C LEU A 3 -42.77 12.91 0.65
N TYR A 4 -44.03 13.17 0.29
CA TYR A 4 -44.66 14.49 0.39
C TYR A 4 -46.05 14.47 1.04
N ASN A 5 -46.41 13.38 1.73
CA ASN A 5 -47.71 13.27 2.40
C ASN A 5 -47.79 14.29 3.55
N GLY A 6 -48.86 15.09 3.59
CA GLY A 6 -49.08 16.18 4.55
C GLY A 6 -48.23 17.43 4.31
N SER A 7 -47.44 17.48 3.23
CA SER A 7 -46.52 18.58 2.96
C SER A 7 -47.13 19.66 2.06
N ASP A 8 -46.59 20.88 2.17
CA ASP A 8 -46.83 21.96 1.22
C ASP A 8 -45.86 21.81 0.03
N ILE A 9 -46.39 21.80 -1.19
CA ILE A 9 -45.59 21.71 -2.41
C ILE A 9 -45.87 22.90 -3.34
N ILE A 10 -44.84 23.35 -4.05
CA ILE A 10 -44.97 24.32 -5.14
C ILE A 10 -44.67 23.65 -6.47
N VAL A 11 -45.57 23.82 -7.44
CA VAL A 11 -45.36 23.38 -8.82
C VAL A 11 -45.15 24.59 -9.72
N TYR A 12 -44.20 24.46 -10.63
CA TYR A 12 -43.90 25.52 -11.58
C TYR A 12 -43.47 24.96 -12.94
N CYS A 13 -43.60 25.81 -13.95
CA CYS A 13 -43.02 25.58 -15.26
C CYS A 13 -42.40 26.90 -15.75
N LYS A 14 -42.02 26.97 -17.03
CA LYS A 14 -41.41 28.18 -17.60
C LYS A 14 -42.29 29.44 -17.42
N SER A 15 -43.57 29.36 -17.80
CA SER A 15 -44.52 30.49 -17.82
C SER A 15 -45.80 30.32 -16.98
N GLY A 16 -45.89 29.28 -16.12
CA GLY A 16 -47.04 29.02 -15.25
C GLY A 16 -48.21 28.19 -15.83
N GLY A 17 -48.28 27.99 -17.16
CA GLY A 17 -49.40 27.27 -17.78
C GLY A 17 -49.44 25.76 -17.48
N ARG A 18 -48.31 25.06 -17.68
CA ARG A 18 -48.22 23.61 -17.42
C ARG A 18 -48.34 23.27 -15.93
N SER A 19 -47.76 24.11 -15.07
CA SER A 19 -47.85 23.92 -13.62
C SER A 19 -49.25 24.12 -13.08
N SER A 20 -50.05 25.03 -13.66
CA SER A 20 -51.48 25.15 -13.32
C SER A 20 -52.25 23.86 -13.62
N SER A 21 -51.99 23.25 -14.79
CA SER A 21 -52.59 21.97 -15.17
C SER A 21 -52.12 20.83 -14.24
N ALA A 22 -50.83 20.79 -13.93
CA ALA A 22 -50.26 19.80 -13.01
C ALA A 22 -50.80 19.94 -11.58
N ALA A 23 -50.91 21.17 -11.06
CA ALA A 23 -51.50 21.44 -9.76
C ALA A 23 -52.94 20.91 -9.67
N SER A 24 -53.74 21.23 -10.69
CA SER A 24 -55.13 20.77 -10.80
C SER A 24 -55.20 19.24 -10.85
N TYR A 25 -54.28 18.60 -11.58
CA TYR A 25 -54.19 17.15 -11.65
C TYR A 25 -53.84 16.53 -10.28
N ILE A 26 -52.84 17.06 -9.58
CA ILE A 26 -52.41 16.57 -8.25
C ILE A 26 -53.55 16.68 -7.23
N VAL A 27 -54.24 17.83 -7.20
CA VAL A 27 -55.42 18.04 -6.34
C VAL A 27 -56.55 17.07 -6.71
N SER A 28 -56.80 16.83 -8.00
CA SER A 28 -57.86 15.91 -8.45
C SER A 28 -57.64 14.45 -8.05
N ARG A 29 -56.39 14.08 -7.74
CA ARG A 29 -56.00 12.75 -7.25
C ARG A 29 -55.98 12.62 -5.73
N GLY A 30 -56.46 13.63 -5.01
CA GLY A 30 -56.60 13.60 -3.56
C GLY A 30 -55.26 13.71 -2.82
N PHE A 31 -54.30 14.48 -3.35
CA PHE A 31 -53.07 14.77 -2.63
C PHE A 31 -53.37 15.37 -1.25
N ASN A 32 -52.88 14.72 -0.21
CA ASN A 32 -53.05 15.14 1.16
C ASN A 32 -51.97 16.17 1.52
N GLY A 33 -52.22 17.44 1.23
CA GLY A 33 -51.28 18.55 1.47
C GLY A 33 -51.70 19.81 0.71
N THR A 34 -50.93 20.89 0.80
CA THR A 34 -51.22 22.13 0.05
C THR A 34 -50.44 22.17 -1.25
N VAL A 35 -51.09 22.51 -2.36
CA VAL A 35 -50.45 22.64 -3.68
C VAL A 35 -50.49 24.10 -4.13
N TYR A 36 -49.33 24.73 -4.25
CA TYR A 36 -49.17 26.09 -4.78
C TYR A 36 -48.76 26.04 -6.26
N ASN A 37 -49.40 26.86 -7.09
CA ASN A 37 -48.96 27.11 -8.47
C ASN A 37 -48.19 28.43 -8.53
N MET A 38 -46.93 28.40 -9.00
CA MET A 38 -46.15 29.61 -9.23
C MET A 38 -46.66 30.37 -10.46
N LEU A 39 -47.49 31.39 -10.23
CA LEU A 39 -48.03 32.25 -11.29
C LEU A 39 -46.89 32.95 -12.06
N GLY A 40 -47.02 33.00 -13.38
CA GLY A 40 -45.95 33.53 -14.26
C GLY A 40 -44.76 32.59 -14.46
N GLY A 41 -44.70 31.48 -13.71
CA GLY A 41 -43.63 30.50 -13.78
C GLY A 41 -42.27 31.03 -13.34
N ILE A 42 -41.23 30.25 -13.62
CA ILE A 42 -39.86 30.63 -13.24
C ILE A 42 -39.35 31.85 -14.01
N THR A 43 -39.95 32.18 -15.16
CA THR A 43 -39.60 33.40 -15.91
C THR A 43 -40.00 34.65 -15.15
N ASP A 44 -41.24 34.77 -14.69
CA ASP A 44 -41.67 35.94 -13.90
C ASP A 44 -40.98 35.96 -12.53
N TRP A 45 -40.74 34.80 -11.92
CA TRP A 45 -39.96 34.71 -10.68
C TRP A 45 -38.57 35.37 -10.84
N LYS A 46 -37.84 35.00 -11.91
CA LYS A 46 -36.54 35.60 -12.25
C LYS A 46 -36.65 37.08 -12.59
N ASN A 47 -37.66 37.49 -13.35
CA ASN A 47 -37.88 38.89 -13.73
C ASN A 47 -38.14 39.80 -12.51
N ASN A 48 -38.76 39.26 -11.47
CA ASN A 48 -38.97 39.96 -10.19
C ASN A 48 -37.73 39.93 -9.28
N GLY A 49 -36.60 39.39 -9.74
CA GLY A 49 -35.34 39.36 -8.99
C GLY A 49 -35.35 38.37 -7.81
N TYR A 50 -36.29 37.43 -7.75
CA TYR A 50 -36.30 36.41 -6.71
C TYR A 50 -35.16 35.40 -6.93
N PRO A 51 -34.59 34.86 -5.84
CA PRO A 51 -33.47 33.92 -5.94
C PRO A 51 -33.92 32.65 -6.67
N THR A 52 -33.06 32.16 -7.55
CA THR A 52 -33.17 30.80 -8.08
C THR A 52 -31.91 30.05 -7.69
N LYS A 53 -32.04 28.83 -7.15
CA LYS A 53 -30.90 27.91 -7.17
C LYS A 53 -30.66 27.58 -8.65
N ASN A 54 -29.43 27.76 -9.13
CA ASN A 54 -29.05 27.18 -10.43
C ASN A 54 -29.31 25.68 -10.37
N GLY A 55 -29.56 25.05 -11.52
CA GLY A 55 -29.67 23.59 -11.55
C GLY A 55 -28.43 22.99 -10.92
N ASN A 56 -28.59 21.86 -10.23
CA ASN A 56 -27.46 21.14 -9.63
C ASN A 56 -26.60 20.54 -10.75
N THR A 57 -25.36 20.97 -10.87
CA THR A 57 -24.35 20.33 -11.71
C THR A 57 -23.68 19.26 -10.88
N GLU A 58 -23.52 18.05 -11.42
CA GLU A 58 -22.80 17.00 -10.69
C GLU A 58 -21.34 17.38 -10.45
N PRO A 59 -20.71 16.85 -9.39
CA PRO A 59 -19.29 17.06 -9.15
C PRO A 59 -18.42 16.57 -10.31
N SER A 60 -17.25 17.17 -10.47
CA SER A 60 -16.24 16.63 -11.39
C SER A 60 -15.75 15.26 -10.90
N SER A 61 -15.37 14.38 -11.83
CA SER A 61 -14.73 13.10 -11.49
C SER A 61 -13.50 13.34 -10.60
N PRO A 62 -13.32 12.61 -9.49
CA PRO A 62 -12.15 12.81 -8.67
C PRO A 62 -10.85 12.43 -9.37
N MET A 63 -9.76 13.01 -8.89
CA MET A 63 -8.42 12.57 -9.25
C MET A 63 -8.25 11.07 -8.93
N LYS A 64 -7.40 10.40 -9.71
CA LYS A 64 -6.93 9.05 -9.39
C LYS A 64 -6.52 9.00 -7.90
N PRO A 65 -6.96 7.99 -7.14
CA PRO A 65 -6.49 7.81 -5.78
C PRO A 65 -4.97 7.84 -5.69
N ASP A 66 -4.46 8.53 -4.67
CA ASP A 66 -3.06 8.59 -4.31
C ASP A 66 -2.79 7.66 -3.13
N GLY A 67 -1.74 6.85 -3.25
CA GLY A 67 -1.33 5.78 -2.34
C GLY A 67 -0.19 4.96 -2.95
N ASP A 68 0.46 4.15 -2.13
CA ASP A 68 1.51 3.23 -2.56
C ASP A 68 0.94 2.13 -3.46
N SER A 69 1.79 1.56 -4.31
CA SER A 69 1.40 0.43 -5.18
C SER A 69 1.49 -0.93 -4.51
N TYR A 70 2.06 -1.01 -3.30
CA TYR A 70 2.28 -2.24 -2.55
C TYR A 70 1.94 -2.04 -1.06
N TYR A 71 1.26 -3.00 -0.44
CA TYR A 71 1.01 -3.04 1.00
C TYR A 71 1.15 -4.44 1.57
N THR A 72 1.57 -4.52 2.83
CA THR A 72 1.51 -5.77 3.60
C THR A 72 0.08 -6.02 4.07
N ILE A 73 -0.38 -7.27 3.97
CA ILE A 73 -1.69 -7.68 4.50
C ILE A 73 -1.83 -7.36 6.00
N ASN A 74 -3.03 -6.99 6.44
CA ASN A 74 -3.37 -6.60 7.82
C ASN A 74 -2.71 -5.32 8.36
N GLU A 75 -1.89 -4.61 7.57
CA GLU A 75 -1.38 -3.30 7.94
C GLU A 75 -2.33 -2.18 7.48
N PRO A 76 -2.50 -1.12 8.30
CA PRO A 76 -3.35 0.01 7.93
C PRO A 76 -2.71 0.86 6.82
N CYS A 77 -3.52 1.28 5.86
CA CYS A 77 -3.13 2.18 4.79
C CYS A 77 -4.10 3.35 4.63
N ILE A 78 -3.64 4.41 3.97
CA ILE A 78 -4.42 5.62 3.69
C ILE A 78 -4.37 5.91 2.19
N PHE A 79 -5.55 6.09 1.61
CA PHE A 79 -5.70 6.61 0.25
C PHE A 79 -6.26 8.02 0.29
N THR A 80 -5.84 8.87 -0.65
CA THR A 80 -6.39 10.22 -0.79
C THR A 80 -6.86 10.54 -2.20
N THR A 81 -7.77 11.49 -2.33
CA THR A 81 -8.21 12.04 -3.62
C THR A 81 -8.71 13.47 -3.43
N GLN A 82 -8.98 14.17 -4.53
CA GLN A 82 -9.56 15.51 -4.52
C GLN A 82 -10.43 15.72 -5.76
N THR A 83 -11.51 16.49 -5.60
CA THR A 83 -12.31 17.03 -6.71
C THR A 83 -13.01 18.32 -6.32
N THR A 84 -13.70 18.92 -7.28
CA THR A 84 -14.54 20.11 -7.12
C THR A 84 -15.94 19.88 -7.64
N ASP A 85 -16.89 20.56 -7.03
CA ASP A 85 -18.23 20.75 -7.56
C ASP A 85 -18.32 22.09 -8.33
N PRO A 86 -18.86 22.13 -9.57
CA PRO A 86 -18.98 23.37 -10.34
C PRO A 86 -19.87 24.45 -9.71
N ASP A 87 -20.84 24.06 -8.87
CA ASP A 87 -21.73 24.94 -8.14
C ASP A 87 -21.21 25.23 -6.71
N ASP A 88 -20.00 24.76 -6.38
CA ASP A 88 -19.37 24.84 -5.06
C ASP A 88 -20.20 24.17 -3.95
N ASP A 89 -21.07 23.22 -4.32
CA ASP A 89 -21.85 22.45 -3.37
C ASP A 89 -20.92 21.52 -2.54
N PRO A 90 -21.21 21.27 -1.25
CA PRO A 90 -20.47 20.30 -0.44
C PRO A 90 -20.50 18.90 -1.05
N ILE A 91 -19.35 18.24 -1.07
CA ILE A 91 -19.16 16.91 -1.67
C ILE A 91 -18.72 15.87 -0.65
N ARG A 92 -18.99 14.60 -0.93
CA ARG A 92 -18.41 13.44 -0.25
C ARG A 92 -17.86 12.45 -1.27
N TYR A 93 -16.89 11.64 -0.84
CA TYR A 93 -16.22 10.66 -1.69
C TYR A 93 -16.73 9.25 -1.41
N GLY A 94 -17.09 8.53 -2.45
CA GLY A 94 -17.47 7.13 -2.42
C GLY A 94 -16.37 6.27 -3.01
N TRP A 95 -15.76 5.44 -2.18
CA TRP A 95 -14.65 4.56 -2.54
C TRP A 95 -15.16 3.18 -2.94
N ASP A 96 -14.79 2.76 -4.14
CA ASP A 96 -14.91 1.39 -4.65
C ASP A 96 -13.51 0.76 -4.59
N ILE A 97 -13.27 -0.06 -3.58
CA ILE A 97 -11.96 -0.61 -3.23
C ILE A 97 -11.69 -1.92 -3.99
N ASN A 98 -12.75 -2.66 -4.34
CA ASN A 98 -12.66 -3.98 -4.95
C ASN A 98 -12.96 -3.98 -6.46
N SER A 99 -13.30 -2.82 -7.04
CA SER A 99 -13.65 -2.65 -8.46
C SER A 99 -14.92 -3.38 -8.89
N ASP A 100 -15.84 -3.66 -7.97
CA ASP A 100 -17.12 -4.31 -8.28
C ASP A 100 -18.19 -3.33 -8.82
N GLY A 101 -17.88 -2.03 -8.85
CA GLY A 101 -18.75 -0.96 -9.32
C GLY A 101 -19.69 -0.41 -8.25
N TYR A 102 -19.60 -0.89 -7.01
CA TYR A 102 -20.34 -0.38 -5.85
C TYR A 102 -19.40 0.37 -4.91
N VAL A 103 -19.96 1.36 -4.21
CA VAL A 103 -19.21 2.09 -3.18
C VAL A 103 -19.21 1.28 -1.89
N ASP A 104 -18.02 0.88 -1.44
CA ASP A 104 -17.80 0.21 -0.16
C ASP A 104 -17.91 1.18 1.01
N LYS A 105 -17.33 2.37 0.86
CA LYS A 105 -17.23 3.36 1.96
C LYS A 105 -17.39 4.79 1.46
N TRP A 106 -18.23 5.53 2.17
CA TRP A 106 -18.43 6.96 1.96
C TRP A 106 -17.71 7.77 3.03
N THR A 107 -17.06 8.86 2.62
CA THR A 107 -16.62 9.90 3.56
C THR A 107 -17.82 10.74 4.02
N PRO A 108 -17.70 11.49 5.12
CA PRO A 108 -18.59 12.61 5.40
C PRO A 108 -18.54 13.65 4.28
N PHE A 109 -19.57 14.51 4.23
CA PHE A 109 -19.55 15.70 3.39
C PHE A 109 -18.48 16.69 3.87
N THR A 110 -17.80 17.29 2.91
CA THR A 110 -16.79 18.33 3.08
C THR A 110 -17.03 19.44 2.06
N THR A 111 -16.36 20.59 2.24
CA THR A 111 -16.37 21.66 1.23
C THR A 111 -15.80 21.17 -0.10
N SER A 112 -16.33 21.65 -1.22
CA SER A 112 -15.75 21.48 -2.55
C SER A 112 -14.25 21.81 -2.53
N SER A 113 -13.44 21.11 -3.32
CA SER A 113 -11.96 21.17 -3.33
C SER A 113 -11.25 20.60 -2.10
N SER A 114 -11.93 20.14 -1.05
CA SER A 114 -11.25 19.49 0.08
C SER A 114 -10.79 18.08 -0.28
N GLN A 115 -9.63 17.67 0.24
CA GLN A 115 -9.12 16.31 0.06
C GLN A 115 -10.04 15.31 0.79
N GLY A 116 -10.37 14.22 0.11
CA GLY A 116 -11.00 13.04 0.70
C GLY A 116 -9.94 12.03 1.10
N SER A 117 -10.12 11.38 2.25
CA SER A 117 -9.24 10.30 2.70
C SER A 117 -10.03 9.04 3.06
N LEU A 118 -9.38 7.89 2.86
CA LEU A 118 -9.87 6.58 3.25
C LEU A 118 -8.77 5.85 4.01
N GLU A 119 -9.03 5.58 5.28
CA GLU A 119 -8.30 4.54 6.03
C GLU A 119 -8.88 3.17 5.70
N HIS A 120 -8.00 2.22 5.37
CA HIS A 120 -8.33 0.85 5.03
C HIS A 120 -7.28 -0.13 5.57
N THR A 121 -7.65 -1.41 5.65
CA THR A 121 -6.76 -2.51 6.00
C THR A 121 -7.17 -3.70 5.15
N PHE A 122 -6.29 -4.15 4.26
CA PHE A 122 -6.55 -5.33 3.43
C PHE A 122 -6.46 -6.59 4.28
N THR A 123 -7.46 -7.46 4.16
CA THR A 123 -7.55 -8.75 4.87
C THR A 123 -7.48 -9.94 3.91
N TYR A 124 -7.31 -9.66 2.62
CA TYR A 124 -7.12 -10.64 1.55
C TYR A 124 -5.92 -10.21 0.71
N LEU A 125 -5.21 -11.19 0.18
CA LEU A 125 -4.08 -11.01 -0.70
C LEU A 125 -4.53 -10.73 -2.14
N GLY A 126 -3.58 -10.24 -2.93
CA GLY A 126 -3.71 -10.11 -4.38
C GLY A 126 -3.79 -8.67 -4.86
N THR A 127 -4.25 -8.51 -6.09
CA THR A 127 -4.30 -7.22 -6.77
C THR A 127 -5.68 -6.57 -6.63
N PHE A 128 -5.73 -5.37 -6.08
CA PHE A 128 -6.93 -4.56 -5.91
C PHE A 128 -6.90 -3.35 -6.84
N ASN A 129 -8.07 -2.94 -7.34
CA ASN A 129 -8.20 -1.78 -8.21
C ASN A 129 -9.18 -0.78 -7.61
N ILE A 130 -8.62 0.23 -6.96
CA ILE A 130 -9.37 1.23 -6.20
C ILE A 130 -9.78 2.35 -7.13
N SER A 131 -11.06 2.73 -7.08
CA SER A 131 -11.59 3.91 -7.75
C SER A 131 -12.50 4.69 -6.82
N VAL A 132 -12.74 5.94 -7.15
CA VAL A 132 -13.52 6.85 -6.31
C VAL A 132 -14.43 7.72 -7.16
N LEU A 133 -15.63 7.96 -6.66
CA LEU A 133 -16.57 8.94 -7.21
C LEU A 133 -16.91 9.98 -6.14
N ALA A 134 -17.46 11.12 -6.58
CA ALA A 134 -17.96 12.15 -5.68
C ALA A 134 -19.47 12.25 -5.79
N GLN A 135 -20.10 12.63 -4.68
CA GLN A 135 -21.52 12.96 -4.62
C GLN A 135 -21.70 14.29 -3.89
N ASP A 136 -22.52 15.18 -4.43
CA ASP A 136 -22.90 16.42 -3.78
C ASP A 136 -24.01 16.23 -2.73
N ASN A 137 -24.34 17.30 -1.99
CA ASN A 137 -25.37 17.29 -0.95
C ASN A 137 -26.81 17.26 -1.48
N VAL A 138 -27.01 17.36 -2.79
CA VAL A 138 -28.32 17.24 -3.48
C VAL A 138 -28.53 15.83 -4.02
N GLY A 139 -27.46 15.04 -4.12
CA GLY A 139 -27.44 13.64 -4.49
C GLY A 139 -26.94 13.35 -5.90
N SER A 140 -26.48 14.33 -6.69
CA SER A 140 -25.85 14.04 -8.00
C SER A 140 -24.47 13.43 -7.80
N VAL A 141 -24.09 12.53 -8.70
CA VAL A 141 -22.91 11.66 -8.57
C VAL A 141 -22.05 11.80 -9.81
N SER A 142 -20.74 11.99 -9.62
CA SER A 142 -19.78 12.03 -10.72
C SER A 142 -19.56 10.66 -11.36
N SER A 143 -18.88 10.61 -12.51
CA SER A 143 -18.24 9.36 -12.94
C SER A 143 -17.09 8.95 -12.00
N LEU A 144 -16.70 7.68 -12.06
CA LEU A 144 -15.54 7.14 -11.34
C LEU A 144 -14.23 7.75 -11.86
N SER A 145 -13.26 7.87 -10.96
CA SER A 145 -11.86 8.22 -11.25
C SER A 145 -11.16 7.15 -12.10
N GLU A 146 -9.94 7.45 -12.55
CA GLU A 146 -9.00 6.40 -12.93
C GLU A 146 -8.70 5.48 -11.73
N LYS A 147 -8.32 4.23 -12.03
CA LYS A 147 -8.06 3.20 -11.04
C LYS A 147 -6.63 3.29 -10.50
N LEU A 148 -6.46 3.18 -9.19
CA LEU A 148 -5.19 2.86 -8.53
C LEU A 148 -5.10 1.34 -8.35
N THR A 149 -4.10 0.73 -8.98
CA THR A 149 -3.80 -0.69 -8.81
C THR A 149 -2.85 -0.86 -7.65
N VAL A 150 -3.23 -1.73 -6.71
CA VAL A 150 -2.52 -2.00 -5.47
C VAL A 150 -2.28 -3.50 -5.36
N GLU A 151 -1.07 -3.88 -4.99
CA GLU A 151 -0.68 -5.26 -4.71
C GLU A 151 -0.58 -5.46 -3.19
N VAL A 152 -1.23 -6.52 -2.69
CA VAL A 152 -1.22 -6.87 -1.27
C VAL A 152 -0.61 -8.25 -1.11
N ASN A 153 0.53 -8.33 -0.44
CA ASN A 153 1.24 -9.60 -0.20
C ASN A 153 1.72 -9.74 1.25
N THR A 154 2.11 -10.95 1.65
CA THR A 154 2.88 -11.19 2.87
C THR A 154 4.37 -11.27 2.49
N PRO A 155 5.28 -10.53 3.16
CA PRO A 155 6.70 -10.67 2.87
C PRO A 155 7.23 -12.05 3.34
N PRO A 156 8.31 -12.55 2.71
CA PRO A 156 8.98 -13.74 3.19
C PRO A 156 9.48 -13.57 4.63
N SER A 157 9.57 -14.69 5.36
CA SER A 157 10.21 -14.71 6.68
C SER A 157 11.66 -14.24 6.61
N THR A 158 12.18 -13.70 7.71
CA THR A 158 13.62 -13.42 7.82
C THR A 158 14.43 -14.69 7.53
N PRO A 159 15.40 -14.66 6.59
CA PRO A 159 16.19 -15.83 6.24
C PRO A 159 16.89 -16.44 7.46
N THR A 160 17.00 -17.76 7.50
CA THR A 160 17.90 -18.47 8.41
C THR A 160 19.18 -18.81 7.67
N ILE A 161 20.33 -18.45 8.23
CA ILE A 161 21.66 -18.72 7.67
C ILE A 161 22.32 -19.82 8.51
N ASN A 162 22.76 -20.91 7.87
CA ASN A 162 23.50 -21.99 8.53
C ASN A 162 24.84 -22.20 7.85
N GLY A 163 25.93 -22.25 8.62
CA GLY A 163 27.28 -22.48 8.11
C GLY A 163 28.30 -22.42 9.25
N GLU A 164 29.59 -22.49 8.92
CA GLU A 164 30.65 -22.31 9.90
C GLU A 164 30.79 -20.83 10.27
N GLU A 165 30.83 -20.51 11.57
CA GLU A 165 30.99 -19.14 12.08
C GLU A 165 32.46 -18.77 12.32
N GLU A 166 33.37 -19.75 12.25
CA GLU A 166 34.81 -19.56 12.41
C GLU A 166 35.56 -20.25 11.29
N GLY A 167 36.58 -19.58 10.75
CA GLY A 167 37.33 -20.10 9.63
C GLY A 167 38.77 -19.61 9.52
N LYS A 168 39.40 -19.97 8.40
CA LYS A 168 40.72 -19.53 7.96
C LYS A 168 40.56 -18.75 6.67
N ILE A 169 41.39 -17.72 6.52
CA ILE A 169 41.50 -17.00 5.26
C ILE A 169 41.88 -17.93 4.09
N ASN A 170 41.49 -17.54 2.88
CA ASN A 170 41.72 -18.28 1.63
C ASN A 170 41.20 -19.73 1.70
N THR A 171 40.08 -19.92 2.38
CA THR A 171 39.34 -21.18 2.44
C THR A 171 37.90 -20.90 2.04
N ASN A 172 37.38 -21.70 1.10
CA ASN A 172 35.99 -21.60 0.66
C ASN A 172 35.07 -22.21 1.71
N TYR A 173 34.07 -21.46 2.15
CA TYR A 173 33.04 -21.88 3.11
C TYR A 173 31.68 -21.91 2.44
N GLU A 174 30.89 -22.95 2.72
CA GLU A 174 29.52 -23.08 2.24
C GLU A 174 28.52 -22.64 3.31
N TYR A 175 27.51 -21.87 2.90
CA TYR A 175 26.40 -21.44 3.74
C TYR A 175 25.09 -21.86 3.10
N THR A 176 24.18 -22.37 3.93
CA THR A 176 22.82 -22.72 3.55
C THR A 176 21.86 -21.67 4.08
N ILE A 177 21.11 -21.05 3.17
CA ILE A 177 20.13 -20.03 3.43
C ILE A 177 18.75 -20.61 3.16
N VAL A 178 17.80 -20.38 4.07
CA VAL A 178 16.40 -20.78 3.87
C VAL A 178 15.46 -19.72 4.42
N SER A 179 14.40 -19.44 3.68
CA SER A 179 13.26 -18.64 4.11
C SER A 179 11.98 -19.33 3.66
N THR A 180 10.90 -19.03 4.34
CA THR A 180 9.54 -19.42 3.99
C THR A 180 8.72 -18.19 3.65
N ASP A 181 7.88 -18.32 2.65
CA ASP A 181 6.82 -17.38 2.33
C ASP A 181 5.46 -17.97 2.75
N ALA A 182 4.62 -17.14 3.39
CA ALA A 182 3.33 -17.58 3.94
C ALA A 182 2.28 -17.84 2.85
N ASP A 183 2.43 -17.18 1.71
CA ASP A 183 1.54 -17.23 0.56
C ASP A 183 1.98 -18.33 -0.43
N GLY A 184 3.19 -18.86 -0.20
CA GLY A 184 3.79 -19.95 -0.98
C GLY A 184 4.60 -19.45 -2.16
N ASP A 185 4.89 -18.14 -2.18
CA ASP A 185 5.58 -17.48 -3.28
C ASP A 185 7.03 -17.96 -3.41
N GLU A 186 7.56 -17.85 -4.62
CA GLU A 186 8.99 -18.11 -4.84
C GLU A 186 9.85 -16.99 -4.23
N ILE A 187 10.98 -17.37 -3.66
CA ILE A 187 11.88 -16.50 -2.91
C ILE A 187 13.23 -16.40 -3.62
N SER A 188 13.76 -15.19 -3.70
CA SER A 188 15.14 -14.88 -4.07
C SER A 188 15.89 -14.25 -2.89
N TYR A 189 17.21 -14.33 -2.89
CA TYR A 189 18.04 -13.80 -1.80
C TYR A 189 19.01 -12.75 -2.31
N PHE A 190 19.29 -11.74 -1.50
CA PHE A 190 20.39 -10.79 -1.68
C PHE A 190 21.38 -10.97 -0.54
N ILE A 191 22.68 -11.05 -0.85
CA ILE A 191 23.71 -11.49 0.10
C ILE A 191 24.82 -10.46 0.15
N GLU A 192 25.18 -10.03 1.36
CA GLU A 192 26.35 -9.19 1.64
C GLU A 192 27.33 -9.97 2.51
N TRP A 193 28.56 -10.20 2.03
CA TRP A 193 29.55 -11.05 2.72
C TRP A 193 30.33 -10.35 3.84
N GLY A 194 30.07 -9.06 4.05
CA GLY A 194 30.73 -8.24 5.08
C GLY A 194 32.13 -7.75 4.72
N ASP A 195 32.71 -8.19 3.59
CA ASP A 195 34.02 -7.75 3.08
C ASP A 195 33.92 -6.69 1.96
N GLY A 196 32.70 -6.20 1.70
CA GLY A 196 32.39 -5.26 0.62
C GLY A 196 31.97 -5.94 -0.69
N THR A 197 32.00 -7.27 -0.77
CA THR A 197 31.43 -8.02 -1.89
C THR A 197 29.97 -8.40 -1.62
N THR A 198 29.20 -8.55 -2.69
CA THR A 198 27.79 -8.94 -2.63
C THR A 198 27.45 -9.94 -3.72
N GLU A 199 26.43 -10.75 -3.46
CA GLU A 199 25.66 -11.42 -4.50
C GLU A 199 24.35 -10.67 -4.65
N GLY A 200 24.05 -10.23 -5.88
CA GLY A 200 22.76 -9.65 -6.20
C GLY A 200 21.62 -10.65 -5.99
N TRP A 201 20.39 -10.27 -6.37
CA TRP A 201 19.25 -11.17 -6.29
C TRP A 201 19.54 -12.49 -7.01
N THR A 202 19.51 -13.59 -6.27
CA THR A 202 19.69 -14.93 -6.81
C THR A 202 18.54 -15.32 -7.73
N ARG A 203 18.66 -16.50 -8.36
CA ARG A 203 17.48 -17.16 -8.94
C ARG A 203 16.40 -17.33 -7.86
N THR A 204 15.15 -17.37 -8.30
CA THR A 204 14.01 -17.71 -7.45
C THR A 204 14.02 -19.20 -7.11
N LEU A 205 13.54 -19.50 -5.92
CA LEU A 205 13.41 -20.82 -5.35
C LEU A 205 12.00 -20.97 -4.76
N PRO A 206 11.37 -22.15 -4.84
CA PRO A 206 10.19 -22.45 -4.06
C PRO A 206 10.35 -22.11 -2.57
N SER A 207 9.29 -21.63 -1.94
CA SER A 207 9.23 -21.40 -0.49
C SER A 207 9.75 -22.63 0.28
N ALA A 208 10.56 -22.39 1.32
CA ALA A 208 11.26 -23.39 2.12
C ALA A 208 12.36 -24.22 1.41
N GLU A 209 12.70 -23.95 0.15
CA GLU A 209 13.84 -24.60 -0.52
C GLU A 209 15.17 -23.93 -0.11
N PRO A 210 16.18 -24.70 0.34
CA PRO A 210 17.47 -24.14 0.74
C PRO A 210 18.32 -23.70 -0.45
N LEU A 211 18.92 -22.52 -0.35
CA LEU A 211 19.98 -22.04 -1.23
C LEU A 211 21.34 -22.32 -0.59
N THR A 212 22.23 -23.00 -1.31
CA THR A 212 23.65 -23.12 -0.91
C THR A 212 24.49 -22.15 -1.73
N VAL A 213 25.24 -21.30 -1.02
CA VAL A 213 26.23 -20.36 -1.57
C VAL A 213 27.58 -20.60 -0.92
N SER A 214 28.66 -20.14 -1.56
CA SER A 214 29.99 -20.27 -0.98
C SER A 214 30.83 -19.03 -1.19
N HIS A 215 31.66 -18.70 -0.21
CA HIS A 215 32.54 -17.54 -0.26
C HIS A 215 33.89 -17.81 0.40
N GLU A 216 34.89 -17.02 -0.01
CA GLU A 216 36.24 -17.07 0.50
C GLU A 216 36.67 -15.68 0.96
N TRP A 217 37.19 -15.57 2.20
CA TRP A 217 37.73 -14.33 2.74
C TRP A 217 39.25 -14.29 2.61
N GLU A 218 39.78 -13.24 1.99
CA GLU A 218 41.23 -13.06 1.78
C GLU A 218 41.92 -12.43 3.01
N GLU A 219 41.19 -11.61 3.76
CA GLU A 219 41.72 -10.85 4.90
C GLU A 219 41.27 -11.42 6.25
N LYS A 220 42.05 -11.12 7.29
CA LYS A 220 41.73 -11.51 8.66
C LYS A 220 40.85 -10.43 9.27
N ASN A 221 39.60 -10.76 9.51
CA ASN A 221 38.68 -9.85 10.17
C ASN A 221 37.54 -10.63 10.85
N THR A 222 36.70 -9.87 11.55
CA THR A 222 35.31 -10.25 11.80
C THR A 222 34.48 -9.70 10.65
N TYR A 223 33.67 -10.57 10.05
CA TYR A 223 32.76 -10.22 8.95
C TYR A 223 31.32 -10.43 9.40
N GLU A 224 30.40 -9.65 8.82
CA GLU A 224 28.97 -9.82 9.05
C GLU A 224 28.33 -10.25 7.73
N LEU A 225 27.98 -11.53 7.62
CA LEU A 225 27.20 -12.04 6.51
C LEU A 225 25.75 -11.62 6.69
N ARG A 226 25.22 -10.81 5.77
CA ARG A 226 23.85 -10.31 5.80
C ARG A 226 23.06 -10.88 4.64
N VAL A 227 21.85 -11.35 4.90
CA VAL A 227 20.97 -11.92 3.87
C VAL A 227 19.56 -11.35 3.99
N GLN A 228 18.99 -10.93 2.87
CA GLN A 228 17.59 -10.51 2.76
C GLN A 228 16.87 -11.40 1.74
N ALA A 229 15.64 -11.84 2.06
CA ALA A 229 14.77 -12.54 1.12
C ALA A 229 13.82 -11.56 0.42
N LYS A 230 13.39 -11.93 -0.78
CA LYS A 230 12.35 -11.22 -1.55
C LYS A 230 11.49 -12.20 -2.33
N ASP A 231 10.19 -12.02 -2.27
CA ASP A 231 9.22 -12.83 -3.03
C ASP A 231 9.14 -12.41 -4.52
N GLU A 232 8.29 -13.10 -5.28
CA GLU A 232 8.03 -12.78 -6.70
C GLU A 232 7.23 -11.49 -6.92
N HIS A 233 6.52 -11.03 -5.89
CA HIS A 233 5.74 -9.78 -5.87
C HIS A 233 6.59 -8.56 -5.44
N GLY A 234 7.86 -8.77 -5.07
CA GLY A 234 8.82 -7.74 -4.72
C GLY A 234 8.87 -7.37 -3.25
N ALA A 235 8.11 -8.01 -2.37
CA ALA A 235 8.18 -7.76 -0.94
C ALA A 235 9.46 -8.33 -0.34
N THR A 236 10.07 -7.59 0.59
CA THR A 236 11.34 -7.99 1.21
C THR A 236 11.18 -8.33 2.68
N SER A 237 11.96 -9.29 3.14
CA SER A 237 12.09 -9.62 4.56
C SER A 237 12.95 -8.60 5.30
N ASP A 238 12.97 -8.70 6.63
CA ASP A 238 14.08 -8.16 7.41
C ASP A 238 15.40 -8.84 7.04
N TRP A 239 16.52 -8.16 7.34
CA TRP A 239 17.86 -8.74 7.19
C TRP A 239 18.14 -9.77 8.28
N SER A 240 18.65 -10.94 7.88
CA SER A 240 19.36 -11.84 8.77
C SER A 240 20.84 -11.49 8.79
N THR A 241 21.50 -11.68 9.93
CA THR A 241 22.95 -11.51 10.07
C THR A 241 23.61 -12.73 10.72
N LEU A 242 24.83 -13.05 10.29
CA LEU A 242 25.69 -14.07 10.89
C LEU A 242 27.09 -13.47 11.04
N GLU A 243 27.60 -13.39 12.28
CA GLU A 243 28.97 -12.95 12.55
C GLU A 243 29.95 -14.09 12.24
N LEU A 244 30.99 -13.79 11.47
CA LEU A 244 32.00 -14.74 11.04
C LEU A 244 33.38 -14.28 11.50
N GLN A 245 34.15 -15.18 12.11
CA GLN A 245 35.50 -14.87 12.58
C GLN A 245 36.55 -15.62 11.76
N MET A 246 37.53 -14.88 11.23
CA MET A 246 38.71 -15.46 10.56
C MET A 246 39.99 -15.25 11.40
N PRO A 247 40.10 -15.86 12.60
CA PRO A 247 41.16 -15.56 13.56
C PRO A 247 42.50 -16.22 13.21
N LYS A 248 43.57 -15.72 13.85
CA LYS A 248 44.88 -16.39 13.83
C LYS A 248 44.80 -17.69 14.63
N THR A 249 44.87 -18.86 13.99
CA THR A 249 45.33 -20.05 14.72
C THR A 249 46.75 -19.78 15.22
N LYS A 250 46.97 -19.75 16.54
CA LYS A 250 48.32 -19.84 17.10
C LYS A 250 48.88 -21.22 16.76
N MET A 251 49.64 -21.32 15.67
CA MET A 251 50.48 -22.49 15.43
C MET A 251 51.60 -22.46 16.47
N TYR A 252 51.50 -23.32 17.49
CA TYR A 252 52.55 -24.16 18.10
C TYR A 252 52.19 -24.58 19.53
N SER A 253 51.51 -25.73 19.69
CA SER A 253 51.36 -26.43 20.98
C SER A 253 52.46 -27.47 21.23
N TRP A 254 53.17 -27.92 20.19
CA TRP A 254 54.23 -28.93 20.32
C TRP A 254 55.64 -28.32 20.44
N LEU A 255 55.84 -27.15 19.81
CA LEU A 255 57.14 -26.50 19.76
C LEU A 255 57.53 -25.86 21.11
N THR A 256 56.55 -25.43 21.91
CA THR A 256 56.76 -25.01 23.31
C THR A 256 57.20 -26.17 24.20
N GLN A 257 56.56 -27.35 24.07
CA GLN A 257 56.91 -28.53 24.86
C GLN A 257 58.26 -29.14 24.43
N PHE A 258 58.61 -29.02 23.15
CA PHE A 258 59.90 -29.46 22.59
C PHE A 258 61.08 -28.58 23.08
N PHE A 259 60.91 -27.25 23.15
CA PHE A 259 61.96 -26.36 23.65
C PHE A 259 62.13 -26.40 25.17
N GLU A 260 61.06 -26.66 25.94
CA GLU A 260 61.18 -26.94 27.37
C GLU A 260 61.98 -28.23 27.67
N GLN A 261 61.90 -29.24 26.79
CA GLN A 261 62.65 -30.50 26.93
C GLN A 261 64.07 -30.45 26.36
N HIS A 262 64.38 -29.47 25.49
CA HIS A 262 65.70 -29.32 24.86
C HIS A 262 66.21 -27.86 24.88
N PRO A 263 66.61 -27.33 26.06
CA PRO A 263 67.01 -25.93 26.23
C PRO A 263 68.27 -25.52 25.44
N ILE A 264 69.09 -26.49 25.03
CA ILE A 264 70.36 -26.25 24.30
C ILE A 264 70.09 -25.82 22.85
N LEU A 265 68.91 -26.11 22.30
CA LEU A 265 68.56 -25.74 20.92
C LEU A 265 68.20 -24.26 20.79
N GLU A 266 67.79 -23.56 21.86
CA GLU A 266 67.56 -22.11 21.80
C GLU A 266 68.84 -21.31 21.48
N GLN A 267 69.98 -21.74 22.03
CA GLN A 267 71.26 -21.04 21.84
C GLN A 267 71.85 -21.21 20.43
N LEU A 268 71.41 -22.23 19.67
CA LEU A 268 71.88 -22.47 18.30
C LEU A 268 71.07 -21.71 17.25
N PHE A 269 69.81 -21.36 17.54
CA PHE A 269 68.96 -20.61 16.61
C PHE A 269 69.05 -19.08 16.78
N SER A 270 69.46 -18.58 17.95
CA SER A 270 69.70 -17.14 18.16
C SER A 270 70.98 -16.59 17.50
N SER A 271 71.77 -17.42 16.82
CA SER A 271 73.00 -17.02 16.13
C SER A 271 72.95 -17.12 14.60
N ILE A 272 71.78 -17.40 14.00
CA ILE A 272 71.61 -17.50 12.53
C ILE A 272 70.43 -16.65 12.00
N LEU A 273 69.84 -15.76 12.82
CA LEU A 273 68.91 -14.71 12.36
C LEU A 273 69.42 -13.33 12.79
#